data_AF-A0A0L6W8M2-F1
#
_entry.id   AF-A0A0L6W8M2-F1
#
_cell.length_a   1.000
_cell.length_b   1.000
_cell.length_c   1.000
_cell.angle_alpha   90.00
_cell.angle_beta   90.00
_cell.angle_gamma   90.00
#
_symmetry.space_group_name_H-M   'P 1'
#
loop_
_entity.id
_entity.type
_entity.pdbx_description
1 polymer ?
#
loop_
_entity_poly.entity_id
_entity_poly.type
_entity_poly.pdbx_seq_one_letter_code
_entity_poly.pdbx_strand_id
1 'polypeptide(L)'
;MISIIDRRRRARRVPSLACLCLRVLARYPAHVPIDIRLNYDSRLGVDLLDDILDPPLWATLVQVYDGLPEHLHSLTIPLTDPNVPCLQKIPQTSLFSLITVLDLPACPHLTDTSIVHLGPLHSLVALDASATSLSSYAIKVLSGTLLWFDDGPQRRGPWSLRILRLRFCDKIDDSVYSHLAKFPLLATSEEPNVVRPKMK
;
A
#
# COMPACT_ATOMS: atom_id res chain seq x y z
N MET A 1 -7.10 -3.75 45.77
CA MET A 1 -8.57 -3.89 45.75
C MET A 1 -9.17 -2.65 45.08
N ILE A 2 -8.97 -2.55 43.77
CA ILE A 2 -9.45 -1.45 42.92
C ILE A 2 -10.52 -2.05 42.01
N SER A 3 -11.77 -1.75 42.36
CA SER A 3 -12.94 -1.63 41.51
C SER A 3 -13.07 -2.58 40.30
N ILE A 4 -13.71 -3.72 40.53
CA ILE A 4 -14.43 -4.54 39.53
C ILE A 4 -15.63 -3.76 38.91
N ILE A 5 -15.89 -2.54 39.37
CA ILE A 5 -17.07 -1.74 39.02
C ILE A 5 -16.86 -0.94 37.72
N ASP A 6 -15.62 -0.70 37.29
CA ASP A 6 -15.35 0.11 36.10
C ASP A 6 -15.56 -0.64 34.77
N ARG A 7 -15.63 -1.99 34.81
CA ARG A 7 -16.02 -2.81 33.66
C ARG A 7 -17.54 -2.84 33.42
N ARG A 8 -18.36 -2.38 34.38
CA ARG A 8 -19.84 -2.45 34.31
C ARG A 8 -20.52 -1.20 33.75
N ARG A 9 -19.77 -0.13 33.44
CA ARG A 9 -20.30 1.08 32.79
C ARG A 9 -20.08 1.15 31.27
N ARG A 10 -19.72 0.03 30.62
CA ARG A 10 -19.93 -0.12 29.17
C ARG A 10 -21.42 -0.31 28.93
N ALA A 11 -22.16 0.80 28.97
CA ALA A 11 -23.54 0.82 28.51
C ALA A 11 -23.54 0.17 27.12
N ARG A 12 -24.37 -0.87 26.96
CA ARG A 12 -24.62 -1.57 25.70
C ARG A 12 -25.18 -0.57 24.69
N ARG A 13 -24.34 0.24 24.06
CA ARG A 13 -24.72 0.99 22.87
C ARG A 13 -24.93 -0.03 21.77
N VAL A 14 -26.16 -0.09 21.27
CA VAL A 14 -26.46 -0.87 20.08
C VAL A 14 -25.73 -0.17 18.93
N PRO A 15 -24.82 -0.85 18.23
CA PRO A 15 -24.12 -0.23 17.11
C PRO A 15 -25.15 0.23 16.08
N SER A 16 -24.91 1.40 15.49
CA SER A 16 -25.79 1.93 14.44
C SER A 16 -25.90 0.93 13.28
N LEU A 17 -27.02 0.97 12.54
CA LEU A 17 -27.19 0.16 11.33
C LEU A 17 -26.04 0.40 10.34
N ALA A 18 -25.61 1.66 10.20
CA ALA A 18 -24.47 2.03 9.38
C ALA A 18 -23.19 1.30 9.83
N CYS A 19 -22.91 1.24 11.14
CA CYS A 19 -21.77 0.49 11.68
C CYS A 19 -21.85 -1.01 11.33
N LEU A 20 -23.03 -1.62 11.44
CA LEU A 20 -23.21 -3.03 11.08
C LEU A 20 -23.01 -3.28 9.59
N CYS A 21 -23.57 -2.43 8.72
CA CYS A 21 -23.40 -2.51 7.28
C CYS A 21 -21.92 -2.38 6.89
N LEU A 22 -21.19 -1.41 7.47
CA LEU A 22 -19.76 -1.22 7.21
C LEU A 22 -18.94 -2.44 7.63
N ARG A 23 -19.24 -3.06 8.79
CA ARG A 23 -18.56 -4.29 9.23
C ARG A 23 -18.83 -5.49 8.32
N VAL A 24 -20.02 -5.57 7.71
CA VAL A 24 -20.33 -6.62 6.72
C VAL A 24 -19.57 -6.36 5.42
N LEU A 25 -19.54 -5.11 4.94
CA LEU A 25 -18.81 -4.70 3.74
C LEU A 25 -17.29 -4.86 3.89
N ALA A 26 -16.75 -4.61 5.09
CA ALA A 26 -15.34 -4.77 5.41
C ALA A 26 -14.81 -6.20 5.19
N ARG A 27 -15.68 -7.22 5.13
CA ARG A 27 -15.27 -8.59 4.79
C ARG A 27 -14.91 -8.75 3.31
N TYR A 28 -15.38 -7.82 2.47
CA TYR A 28 -15.26 -7.86 1.01
C TYR A 28 -14.98 -6.47 0.45
N PRO A 29 -13.86 -5.81 0.85
CA PRO A 29 -13.59 -4.42 0.47
C PRO A 29 -13.43 -4.22 -1.04
N ALA A 30 -13.12 -5.27 -1.80
CA ALA A 30 -13.03 -5.21 -3.26
C ALA A 30 -14.39 -5.20 -3.99
N HIS A 31 -15.49 -5.50 -3.29
CA HIS A 31 -16.85 -5.56 -3.84
C HIS A 31 -17.72 -4.37 -3.40
N VAL A 32 -17.14 -3.33 -2.81
CA VAL A 32 -17.88 -2.13 -2.43
C VAL A 32 -18.29 -1.42 -3.73
N PRO A 33 -19.59 -1.26 -4.02
CA PRO A 33 -20.05 -0.61 -5.25
C PRO A 33 -19.81 0.90 -5.14
N ILE A 34 -18.79 1.42 -5.84
CA ILE A 34 -18.29 2.80 -5.69
C ILE A 34 -18.96 3.77 -6.68
N ASP A 35 -20.26 3.65 -6.93
CA ASP A 35 -20.94 4.63 -7.79
C ASP A 35 -21.40 5.87 -7.01
N ILE A 36 -21.51 5.77 -5.68
CA ILE A 36 -21.97 6.85 -4.79
C ILE A 36 -21.12 6.86 -3.52
N ARG A 37 -20.56 8.03 -3.17
CA ARG A 37 -19.88 8.26 -1.90
C ARG A 37 -20.78 9.03 -0.93
N LEU A 38 -20.70 8.69 0.34
CA LEU A 38 -21.44 9.30 1.44
C LEU A 38 -20.59 10.40 2.08
N ASN A 39 -21.20 11.46 2.60
CA ASN A 39 -20.45 12.44 3.40
C ASN A 39 -20.21 11.90 4.81
N TYR A 40 -18.97 11.95 5.27
CA TYR A 40 -18.62 11.57 6.62
C TYR A 40 -19.21 12.57 7.63
N ASP A 41 -19.97 12.06 8.61
CA ASP A 41 -20.39 12.82 9.79
C ASP A 41 -19.57 12.34 11.00
N SER A 42 -18.85 13.27 11.63
CA SER A 42 -18.08 13.07 12.86
C SER A 42 -18.83 12.33 13.98
N ARG A 43 -20.17 12.40 14.00
CA ARG A 43 -21.02 11.69 14.96
C ARG A 43 -21.00 10.17 14.77
N LEU A 44 -20.77 9.67 13.55
CA LEU A 44 -20.57 8.25 13.27
C LEU A 44 -19.21 7.73 13.75
N GLY A 45 -18.21 8.61 13.88
CA GLY A 45 -16.84 8.25 14.22
C GLY A 45 -16.66 7.63 15.61
N VAL A 46 -17.53 7.99 16.55
CA VAL A 46 -17.46 7.49 17.94
C VAL A 46 -17.76 5.99 18.04
N ASP A 47 -18.61 5.44 17.15
CA ASP A 47 -18.99 4.02 17.21
C ASP A 47 -18.05 3.10 16.40
N LEU A 48 -17.26 3.66 15.47
CA LEU A 48 -16.40 2.89 14.54
C LEU A 48 -14.94 2.78 15.01
N LEU A 49 -14.46 3.73 15.83
CA LEU A 49 -13.05 3.89 16.22
C LEU A 49 -12.73 3.38 17.63
N ASP A 50 -13.71 2.83 18.34
CA ASP A 50 -13.53 2.27 19.69
C ASP A 50 -12.67 0.99 19.71
N ASP A 51 -12.44 0.37 18.55
CA ASP A 51 -11.55 -0.79 18.35
C ASP A 51 -10.45 -0.44 17.33
N ILE A 52 -9.31 -1.13 17.41
CA ILE A 52 -8.19 -1.05 16.45
C ILE A 52 -8.76 -1.09 15.01
N LEU A 53 -8.47 -0.07 14.20
CA LEU A 53 -9.01 0.02 12.85
C LEU A 53 -8.40 -1.07 11.96
N ASP A 54 -9.16 -2.14 11.73
CA ASP A 54 -8.73 -3.24 10.88
C ASP A 54 -8.51 -2.75 9.43
N PRO A 55 -7.46 -3.22 8.72
CA PRO A 55 -7.16 -2.75 7.36
C PRO A 55 -8.31 -2.89 6.35
N PRO A 56 -9.10 -3.98 6.34
CA PRO A 56 -10.25 -4.08 5.46
C PRO A 56 -11.36 -3.08 5.79
N LEU A 57 -11.59 -2.78 7.07
CA LEU A 57 -12.57 -1.78 7.50
C LEU A 57 -12.12 -0.38 7.08
N TRP A 58 -10.84 -0.04 7.30
CA TRP A 58 -10.24 1.19 6.78
C TRP A 58 -10.48 1.32 5.27
N ALA A 59 -10.16 0.28 4.50
CA ALA A 59 -10.33 0.27 3.05
C ALA A 59 -11.79 0.48 2.62
N THR A 60 -12.76 -0.09 3.34
CA THR A 60 -14.18 0.17 3.09
C THR A 60 -14.56 1.60 3.42
N LEU A 61 -14.08 2.17 4.53
CA LEU A 61 -14.41 3.55 4.91
C LEU A 61 -13.94 4.55 3.86
N VAL A 62 -12.68 4.44 3.41
CA VAL A 62 -12.11 5.36 2.41
C VAL A 62 -12.79 5.23 1.04
N GLN A 63 -13.35 4.07 0.71
CA GLN A 63 -14.15 3.88 -0.50
C GLN A 63 -15.54 4.50 -0.38
N VAL A 64 -16.19 4.34 0.78
CA VAL A 64 -17.59 4.74 0.98
C VAL A 64 -17.73 6.24 1.27
N TYR A 65 -16.81 6.84 2.04
CA TYR A 65 -16.99 8.19 2.56
C TYR A 65 -16.09 9.23 1.91
N ASP A 66 -16.67 10.40 1.61
CA ASP A 66 -15.99 11.67 1.36
C ASP A 66 -15.85 12.49 2.66
N GLY A 67 -14.88 13.40 2.70
CA GLY A 67 -14.68 14.30 3.85
C GLY A 67 -14.20 13.59 5.12
N LEU A 68 -13.50 12.46 4.96
CA LEU A 68 -12.90 11.76 6.10
C LEU A 68 -11.83 12.64 6.77
N PRO A 69 -11.62 12.49 8.08
CA PRO A 69 -10.50 13.11 8.77
C PRO A 69 -9.15 12.67 8.17
N GLU A 70 -8.16 13.56 8.18
CA GLU A 70 -6.84 13.32 7.56
C GLU A 70 -6.13 12.06 8.10
N HIS A 71 -6.32 11.72 9.37
CA HIS A 71 -5.72 10.53 9.97
C HIS A 71 -6.27 9.20 9.39
N LEU A 72 -7.42 9.23 8.70
CA LEU A 72 -7.99 8.07 8.00
C LEU A 72 -7.60 8.03 6.53
N HIS A 73 -6.88 9.02 6.00
CA HIS A 73 -6.45 9.02 4.59
C HIS A 73 -5.29 8.05 4.33
N SER A 74 -4.55 7.67 5.37
CA SER A 74 -3.41 6.77 5.26
C SER A 74 -3.47 5.68 6.32
N LEU A 75 -3.00 4.49 5.97
CA LEU A 75 -2.89 3.37 6.88
C LEU A 75 -1.49 2.77 6.75
N THR A 76 -0.75 2.75 7.85
CA THR A 76 0.56 2.09 7.93
C THR A 76 0.37 0.69 8.49
N ILE A 77 0.68 -0.32 7.68
CA ILE A 77 0.69 -1.73 8.08
C ILE A 77 2.01 -2.39 7.70
N PRO A 78 2.46 -3.40 8.47
CA PRO A 78 3.61 -4.18 8.07
C PRO A 78 3.32 -4.94 6.78
N LEU A 79 4.32 -5.12 5.92
CA LEU A 79 4.18 -5.90 4.68
C LEU A 79 3.75 -7.35 4.93
N THR A 80 4.03 -7.89 6.12
CA THR A 80 3.64 -9.22 6.56
C THR A 80 2.18 -9.33 7.01
N ASP A 81 1.43 -8.22 7.03
CA ASP A 81 0.04 -8.22 7.44
C ASP A 81 -0.80 -9.11 6.48
N PRO A 82 -1.62 -10.03 7.02
CA PRO A 82 -2.39 -10.97 6.21
C PRO A 82 -3.43 -10.31 5.31
N ASN A 83 -3.78 -9.05 5.56
CA ASN A 83 -4.74 -8.29 4.78
C ASN A 83 -4.12 -7.60 3.55
N VAL A 84 -2.80 -7.48 3.46
CA VAL A 84 -2.13 -6.83 2.31
C VAL A 84 -2.60 -7.42 0.98
N PRO A 85 -2.63 -8.75 0.76
CA PRO A 85 -3.11 -9.31 -0.51
C PRO A 85 -4.58 -9.00 -0.81
N CYS A 86 -5.42 -8.82 0.21
CA CYS A 86 -6.81 -8.43 0.03
C CYS A 86 -6.91 -6.98 -0.46
N LEU A 87 -6.14 -6.07 0.13
CA LEU A 87 -6.10 -4.67 -0.25
C LEU A 87 -5.64 -4.48 -1.70
N GLN A 88 -4.68 -5.28 -2.17
CA GLN A 88 -4.18 -5.21 -3.56
C GLN A 88 -5.21 -5.67 -4.61
N LYS A 89 -6.33 -6.29 -4.20
CA LYS A 89 -7.43 -6.69 -5.11
C LYS A 89 -8.46 -5.58 -5.32
N ILE A 90 -8.39 -4.50 -4.54
CA ILE A 90 -9.37 -3.42 -4.64
C ILE A 90 -9.17 -2.69 -5.98
N PRO A 91 -10.22 -2.61 -6.82
CA PRO A 91 -10.11 -1.96 -8.12
C PRO A 91 -9.93 -0.46 -7.96
N GLN A 92 -9.17 0.13 -8.88
CA GLN A 92 -9.08 1.58 -9.02
C GLN A 92 -10.31 2.07 -9.79
N THR A 93 -10.98 3.11 -9.30
CA THR A 93 -12.14 3.72 -9.96
C THR A 93 -11.90 5.22 -10.16
N SER A 94 -12.83 5.92 -10.82
CA SER A 94 -12.78 7.39 -10.94
C SER A 94 -12.93 8.10 -9.59
N LEU A 95 -13.53 7.44 -8.60
CA LEU A 95 -13.82 8.01 -7.28
C LEU A 95 -12.89 7.50 -6.18
N PHE A 96 -12.10 6.45 -6.45
CA PHE A 96 -11.22 5.83 -5.47
C PHE A 96 -9.92 5.31 -6.10
N SER A 97 -8.79 5.64 -5.48
CA SER A 97 -7.49 5.11 -5.84
C SER A 97 -6.73 4.67 -4.59
N LEU A 98 -6.35 3.40 -4.55
CA LEU A 98 -5.43 2.89 -3.54
C LEU A 98 -3.99 3.06 -4.00
N ILE A 99 -3.16 3.67 -3.16
CA ILE A 99 -1.73 3.88 -3.40
C ILE A 99 -0.95 3.18 -2.30
N THR A 100 0.01 2.34 -2.68
CA THR A 100 0.96 1.70 -1.76
C THR A 100 2.33 2.36 -1.89
N VAL A 101 2.88 2.78 -0.75
CA VAL A 101 4.25 3.26 -0.60
C VAL A 101 4.98 2.27 0.28
N LEU A 102 6.12 1.78 -0.19
CA LEU A 102 6.94 0.80 0.52
C LEU A 102 8.32 1.40 0.80
N ASP A 103 8.62 1.59 2.09
CA ASP A 103 9.88 2.17 2.57
C ASP A 103 10.73 1.05 3.19
N LEU A 104 11.77 0.61 2.48
CA LEU A 104 12.67 -0.49 2.87
C LEU A 104 14.17 -0.12 2.79
N PRO A 105 14.60 1.06 3.27
CA PRO A 105 16.00 1.43 3.25
C PRO A 105 16.80 0.52 4.18
N ALA A 106 18.00 0.13 3.74
CA ALA A 106 18.89 -0.76 4.47
C ALA A 106 18.25 -2.09 4.91
N CYS A 107 17.16 -2.52 4.24
CA CYS A 107 16.48 -3.76 4.57
C CYS A 107 17.32 -4.97 4.13
N PRO A 108 17.86 -5.79 5.06
CA PRO A 108 18.74 -6.91 4.71
C PRO A 108 17.98 -8.07 4.05
N HIS A 109 16.66 -8.10 4.22
CA HIS A 109 15.79 -9.10 3.62
C HIS A 109 15.37 -8.75 2.19
N LEU A 110 15.64 -7.52 1.72
CA LEU A 110 15.40 -7.13 0.34
C LEU A 110 16.61 -7.45 -0.52
N THR A 111 16.52 -8.58 -1.22
CA THR A 111 17.57 -9.18 -2.05
C THR A 111 17.03 -9.44 -3.45
N ASP A 112 17.94 -9.76 -4.38
CA ASP A 112 17.59 -10.14 -5.75
C ASP A 112 16.57 -11.29 -5.83
N THR A 113 16.58 -12.19 -4.83
CA THR A 113 15.65 -13.32 -4.77
C THR A 113 14.32 -12.95 -4.13
N SER A 114 14.30 -12.04 -3.16
CA SER A 114 13.08 -11.68 -2.45
C SER A 114 12.27 -10.58 -3.14
N ILE A 115 12.88 -9.77 -4.01
CA ILE A 115 12.19 -8.67 -4.72
C ILE A 115 11.00 -9.15 -5.57
N VAL A 116 11.02 -10.41 -6.03
CA VAL A 116 9.91 -11.03 -6.76
C VAL A 116 8.61 -11.04 -5.97
N HIS A 117 8.69 -11.07 -4.64
CA HIS A 117 7.52 -11.04 -3.75
C HIS A 117 6.81 -9.68 -3.73
N LEU A 118 7.39 -8.63 -4.33
CA LEU A 118 6.70 -7.35 -4.54
C LEU A 118 5.80 -7.35 -5.78
N GLY A 119 5.93 -8.36 -6.67
CA GLY A 119 5.12 -8.49 -7.89
C GLY A 119 3.60 -8.45 -7.68
N PRO A 120 3.04 -9.05 -6.60
CA PRO A 120 1.60 -8.96 -6.29
C PRO A 120 1.13 -7.57 -5.83
N LEU A 121 2.01 -6.61 -5.56
CA LEU A 121 1.64 -5.27 -5.11
C LEU A 121 1.24 -4.38 -6.30
N HIS A 122 0.03 -4.59 -6.83
CA HIS A 122 -0.47 -3.88 -8.02
C HIS A 122 -0.62 -2.37 -7.84
N SER A 123 -0.87 -1.93 -6.60
CA SER A 123 -0.97 -0.52 -6.23
C SER A 123 0.35 0.10 -5.78
N LEU A 124 1.49 -0.60 -5.93
CA LEU A 124 2.80 -0.07 -5.55
C LEU A 124 3.21 1.10 -6.46
N VAL A 125 3.20 2.31 -5.91
CA VAL A 125 3.55 3.54 -6.62
C VAL A 125 4.96 4.00 -6.28
N ALA A 126 5.40 3.79 -5.04
CA ALA A 126 6.72 4.21 -4.58
C ALA A 126 7.41 3.09 -3.81
N LEU A 127 8.66 2.80 -4.18
CA LEU A 127 9.54 1.86 -3.50
C LEU A 127 10.85 2.56 -3.17
N ASP A 128 11.14 2.69 -1.87
CA ASP A 128 12.50 3.02 -1.40
C ASP A 128 13.22 1.73 -1.04
N ALA A 129 14.25 1.40 -1.83
CA ALA A 129 15.10 0.24 -1.64
C ALA A 129 16.56 0.67 -1.48
N SER A 130 16.80 1.89 -1.01
CA SER A 130 18.14 2.45 -0.84
C SER A 130 18.97 1.65 0.19
N ALA A 131 20.29 1.60 0.01
CA ALA A 131 21.24 0.91 0.88
C ALA A 131 20.96 -0.60 1.07
N THR A 132 20.32 -1.24 0.10
CA THR A 132 20.07 -2.69 0.10
C THR A 132 21.11 -3.42 -0.75
N SER A 133 21.10 -4.76 -0.69
CA SER A 133 22.03 -5.58 -1.47
C SER A 133 21.55 -5.87 -2.90
N LEU A 134 20.58 -5.10 -3.40
CA LEU A 134 19.99 -5.31 -4.73
C LEU A 134 21.00 -5.02 -5.84
N SER A 135 20.96 -5.84 -6.88
CA SER A 135 21.69 -5.62 -8.13
C SER A 135 20.77 -5.25 -9.28
N SER A 136 21.32 -4.93 -10.46
CA SER A 136 20.54 -4.75 -11.69
C SER A 136 19.70 -5.99 -12.04
N TYR A 137 20.11 -7.18 -11.60
CA TYR A 137 19.34 -8.41 -11.76
C TYR A 137 18.04 -8.39 -10.94
N ALA A 138 18.01 -7.76 -9.76
CA ALA A 138 16.77 -7.58 -9.01
C ALA A 138 15.71 -6.81 -9.82
N ILE A 139 16.14 -5.74 -10.48
CA ILE A 139 15.24 -4.91 -11.31
C ILE A 139 14.80 -5.69 -12.56
N LYS A 140 15.69 -6.50 -13.13
CA LYS A 140 15.32 -7.47 -14.18
C LYS A 140 14.19 -8.38 -13.71
N VAL A 141 14.34 -9.00 -12.54
CA VAL A 141 13.34 -9.90 -11.95
C VAL A 141 12.03 -9.17 -11.69
N LEU A 142 12.08 -8.00 -11.04
CA LEU A 142 10.89 -7.20 -10.75
C LEU A 142 10.16 -6.80 -12.02
N SER A 143 10.87 -6.32 -13.04
CA SER A 143 10.30 -5.98 -14.35
C SER A 143 9.71 -7.20 -15.07
N GLY A 144 10.23 -8.40 -14.80
CA GLY A 144 9.70 -9.67 -15.29
C GLY A 144 8.37 -10.08 -14.65
N THR A 145 7.97 -9.47 -13.53
CA THR A 145 6.65 -9.69 -12.92
C THR A 145 5.53 -8.90 -13.60
N LEU A 146 5.87 -7.98 -14.51
CA LEU A 146 4.92 -7.20 -15.31
C LEU A 146 4.34 -8.09 -16.42
N LEU A 147 3.18 -8.67 -16.17
CA LEU A 147 2.49 -9.56 -17.11
C LEU A 147 1.14 -8.96 -17.55
N TRP A 148 0.84 -9.13 -18.83
CA TRP A 148 -0.49 -8.92 -19.40
C TRP A 148 -1.29 -10.22 -19.24
N PHE A 149 -2.59 -10.12 -18.95
CA PHE A 149 -3.51 -11.23 -19.15
C PHE A 149 -4.18 -11.05 -20.52
N ASP A 150 -4.20 -12.10 -21.33
CA ASP A 150 -4.74 -12.06 -22.70
C ASP A 150 -6.27 -11.81 -22.75
N ASP A 151 -6.98 -12.10 -21.64
CA ASP A 151 -8.45 -12.07 -21.58
C ASP A 151 -9.05 -10.84 -20.86
N GLY A 152 -8.28 -9.77 -20.59
CA GLY A 152 -8.85 -8.55 -20.00
C GLY A 152 -7.88 -7.43 -19.63
N PRO A 153 -8.37 -6.29 -19.10
CA PRO A 153 -7.54 -5.15 -18.69
C PRO A 153 -6.71 -5.40 -17.42
N GLN A 154 -6.74 -6.63 -16.89
CA GLN A 154 -6.05 -6.98 -15.66
C GLN A 154 -4.55 -7.10 -15.95
N ARG A 155 -3.78 -6.27 -15.26
CA ARG A 155 -2.32 -6.26 -15.31
C ARG A 155 -1.77 -6.85 -14.03
N ARG A 156 -0.83 -7.79 -14.14
CA ARG A 156 -0.11 -8.33 -12.98
C ARG A 156 1.24 -7.63 -12.85
N GLY A 157 1.67 -7.36 -11.62
CA GLY A 157 2.89 -6.61 -11.36
C GLY A 157 2.62 -5.17 -10.90
N PRO A 158 3.66 -4.46 -10.44
CA PRO A 158 3.56 -3.07 -10.00
C PRO A 158 3.62 -2.10 -11.19
N TRP A 159 2.60 -2.14 -12.06
CA TRP A 159 2.50 -1.25 -13.23
C TRP A 159 2.33 0.23 -12.87
N SER A 160 1.86 0.48 -11.64
CA SER A 160 1.64 1.82 -11.09
C SER A 160 2.92 2.44 -10.51
N LEU A 161 4.06 1.74 -10.56
CA LEU A 161 5.32 2.22 -10.01
C LEU A 161 5.79 3.49 -10.71
N ARG A 162 5.92 4.56 -9.93
CA ARG A 162 6.34 5.89 -10.37
C ARG A 162 7.66 6.32 -9.76
N ILE A 163 7.95 5.89 -8.54
CA ILE A 163 9.14 6.29 -7.79
C ILE A 163 9.86 5.02 -7.37
N LEU A 164 11.12 4.89 -7.79
CA LEU A 164 12.01 3.82 -7.38
C LEU A 164 13.32 4.45 -6.91
N ARG A 165 13.62 4.33 -5.62
CA ARG A 165 14.88 4.84 -5.05
C ARG A 165 15.83 3.68 -4.79
N LEU A 166 17.01 3.78 -5.38
CA LEU A 166 18.05 2.75 -5.35
C LEU A 166 19.40 3.35 -4.89
N ARG A 167 19.35 4.38 -4.04
CA ARG A 167 20.56 5.09 -3.59
C ARG A 167 21.43 4.15 -2.76
N PHE A 168 22.76 4.24 -2.90
CA PHE A 168 23.70 3.40 -2.14
C PHE A 168 23.52 1.89 -2.35
N CYS A 169 23.02 1.47 -3.51
CA CYS A 169 23.00 0.06 -3.92
C CYS A 169 24.22 -0.22 -4.82
N ASP A 170 25.32 -0.65 -4.22
CA ASP A 170 26.64 -0.75 -4.89
C ASP A 170 26.70 -1.77 -6.04
N LYS A 171 25.71 -2.66 -6.16
CA LYS A 171 25.65 -3.71 -7.19
C LYS A 171 24.78 -3.34 -8.39
N ILE A 172 24.27 -2.11 -8.43
CA ILE A 172 23.47 -1.62 -9.55
C ILE A 172 24.41 -0.93 -10.55
N ASP A 173 24.35 -1.41 -11.78
CA ASP A 173 25.11 -0.94 -12.93
C ASP A 173 24.18 -0.41 -14.03
N ASP A 174 24.75 0.12 -15.11
CA ASP A 174 24.00 0.73 -16.23
C ASP A 174 23.10 -0.27 -16.97
N SER A 175 23.24 -1.58 -16.77
CA SER A 175 22.31 -2.55 -17.38
C SER A 175 20.88 -2.39 -16.86
N VAL A 176 20.71 -1.76 -15.69
CA VAL A 176 19.42 -1.50 -15.04
C VAL A 176 18.47 -0.68 -15.91
N TYR A 177 18.98 0.27 -16.71
CA TYR A 177 18.15 1.19 -17.49
C TYR A 177 17.26 0.46 -18.51
N SER A 178 17.76 -0.64 -19.09
CA SER A 178 16.98 -1.49 -20.01
C SER A 178 15.76 -2.14 -19.35
N HIS A 179 15.83 -2.35 -18.03
CA HIS A 179 14.76 -2.95 -17.25
C HIS A 179 13.81 -1.88 -16.67
N LEU A 180 14.35 -0.71 -16.30
CA LEU A 180 13.54 0.44 -15.86
C LEU A 180 12.62 0.96 -16.96
N ALA A 181 13.05 0.90 -18.22
CA ALA A 181 12.24 1.28 -19.38
C ALA A 181 10.94 0.48 -19.53
N LYS A 182 10.81 -0.67 -18.86
CA LYS A 182 9.57 -1.48 -18.86
C LYS A 182 8.48 -0.93 -17.95
N PHE A 183 8.81 -0.02 -17.04
CA PHE A 183 7.84 0.62 -16.15
C PHE A 183 7.33 1.91 -16.79
N PRO A 184 6.12 1.94 -17.35
CA PRO A 184 5.67 3.05 -18.20
C PRO A 184 5.47 4.37 -17.45
N LEU A 185 5.31 4.31 -16.12
CA LEU A 185 5.03 5.47 -15.27
C LEU A 185 6.22 5.89 -14.43
N LEU A 186 7.36 5.21 -14.55
CA LEU A 186 8.51 5.46 -13.69
C LEU A 186 9.15 6.80 -14.04
N ALA A 187 9.26 7.67 -13.05
CA ALA A 187 10.03 8.90 -13.16
C ALA A 187 11.47 8.62 -12.75
N THR A 188 12.39 8.70 -13.71
CA THR A 188 13.83 8.67 -13.44
C THR A 188 14.30 10.08 -13.12
N SER A 189 14.60 10.37 -11.86
CA SER A 189 15.41 11.54 -11.52
C SER A 189 16.88 11.14 -11.61
N GLU A 190 17.60 11.61 -12.63
CA GLU A 190 19.06 11.64 -12.61
C GLU A 190 19.50 12.61 -11.49
N GLU A 191 19.71 12.12 -10.26
CA GLU A 191 20.57 12.85 -9.34
C GLU A 191 22.02 12.57 -9.74
N PRO A 192 22.82 13.60 -10.07
CA PRO A 192 24.21 13.39 -10.44
C PRO A 192 24.93 12.75 -9.26
N ASN A 193 25.49 11.57 -9.47
CA ASN A 193 26.44 10.94 -8.56
C ASN A 193 27.57 11.94 -8.29
N VAL A 194 27.48 12.67 -7.17
CA VAL A 194 28.59 13.47 -6.66
C VAL A 194 29.66 12.48 -6.23
N VAL A 195 30.57 12.19 -7.17
CA VAL A 195 31.81 11.47 -6.93
C VAL A 195 32.52 12.20 -5.80
N ARG A 196 32.47 11.65 -4.58
CA ARG A 196 33.28 12.18 -3.48
C ARG A 196 34.75 11.92 -3.86
N PRO A 197 35.60 12.95 -3.91
CA PRO A 197 37.01 12.75 -4.21
C PRO A 197 37.62 11.88 -3.12
N LYS A 198 38.28 10.78 -3.52
CA LYS A 198 39.13 10.01 -2.62
C LYS A 198 40.23 10.94 -2.11
N MET A 199 40.17 11.31 -0.83
CA MET A 199 41.31 11.95 -0.16
C MET A 199 42.46 10.94 -0.17
N LYS A 200 43.57 11.36 -0.80
CA LYS A 200 44.86 10.67 -0.78
C LYS A 200 45.47 10.74 0.61
#